data_AF-A0A919Y1H0-F1
#
_entry.id   AF-A0A919Y1H0-F1
#
_cell.length_a   1.000
_cell.length_b   1.000
_cell.length_c   1.000
_cell.angle_alpha   90.00
_cell.angle_beta   90.00
_cell.angle_gamma   90.00
#
_symmetry.space_group_name_H-M   'P 1'
#
loop_
_entity.id
_entity.type
_entity.pdbx_description
1 polymer ?
#
loop_
_entity_poly.entity_id
_entity_poly.type
_entity_poly.pdbx_seq_one_letter_code
_entity_poly.pdbx_strand_id
1 'polypeptide(L)'
;MKKILVALFFTICLTGCSNSNELNQGLSEAGSQNTEHISYTNSTLGFSLTIPNTWKDFYTIYEWADGIDFYFIGESDASQGFDTQLVKGLYLFSIGKENYVQENGDFLDGITQIGTIEGYKFYSYTGTDCSMCILKDETMDYSSEELNKMNNDWEKAVVMSSEKEIVLSSFRVAQED
;
A
#
# COMPACT_ATOMS: atom_id res chain seq x y z
N MET A 1 -53.68 10.65 39.21
CA MET A 1 -52.49 11.09 38.46
C MET A 1 -52.95 11.64 37.11
N LYS A 2 -52.79 12.95 36.88
CA LYS A 2 -53.18 13.64 35.64
C LYS A 2 -52.16 13.33 34.55
N LYS A 3 -52.61 12.87 33.38
CA LYS A 3 -51.78 12.73 32.17
C LYS A 3 -51.98 13.98 31.30
N ILE A 4 -50.88 14.67 31.01
CA ILE A 4 -50.81 15.84 30.15
C ILE A 4 -50.55 15.38 28.71
N LEU A 5 -51.29 16.01 27.80
CA LEU A 5 -51.31 15.87 26.35
C LEU A 5 -50.16 16.68 25.72
N VAL A 6 -49.46 16.12 24.73
CA VAL A 6 -48.65 16.92 23.79
C VAL A 6 -48.97 16.45 22.38
N ALA A 7 -49.64 17.30 21.61
CA ALA A 7 -49.85 17.15 20.19
C ALA A 7 -48.83 18.02 19.46
N LEU A 8 -48.02 17.43 18.56
CA LEU A 8 -47.16 18.18 17.65
C LEU A 8 -47.86 18.34 16.30
N PHE A 9 -47.99 19.60 15.88
CA PHE A 9 -48.49 20.01 14.57
C PHE A 9 -47.39 19.85 13.51
N PHE A 10 -47.67 19.10 12.44
CA PHE A 10 -46.90 19.14 11.20
C PHE A 10 -47.53 20.17 10.26
N THR A 11 -46.76 21.19 9.88
CA THR A 11 -47.10 22.13 8.81
C THR A 11 -46.12 21.90 7.67
N ILE A 12 -46.59 21.34 6.55
CA ILE A 12 -45.82 21.23 5.30
C ILE A 12 -46.49 22.17 4.29
N CYS A 13 -45.73 23.15 3.80
CA CYS A 13 -46.14 24.11 2.79
C CYS A 13 -46.24 23.45 1.41
N LEU A 14 -47.34 23.74 0.70
CA LEU A 14 -47.53 23.50 -0.72
C LEU A 14 -47.44 24.83 -1.48
N THR A 15 -46.42 24.98 -2.32
CA THR A 15 -46.33 25.88 -3.49
C THR A 15 -45.19 25.34 -4.35
N GLY A 16 -45.25 25.19 -5.68
CA GLY A 16 -46.23 25.39 -6.72
C GLY A 16 -45.52 25.03 -8.05
N CYS A 17 -46.20 24.36 -8.99
CA CYS A 17 -45.64 23.96 -10.29
C CYS A 17 -45.78 25.07 -11.34
N SER A 18 -44.79 25.24 -12.23
CA SER A 18 -45.00 25.38 -13.70
C SER A 18 -43.69 25.41 -14.51
N ASN A 19 -43.56 24.41 -15.40
CA ASN A 19 -43.13 24.37 -16.83
C ASN A 19 -42.01 25.28 -17.35
N SER A 20 -41.15 24.92 -18.30
CA SER A 20 -40.91 23.73 -19.15
C SER A 20 -39.67 24.06 -20.02
N ASN A 21 -38.73 23.13 -20.21
CA ASN A 21 -38.12 22.77 -21.50
C ASN A 21 -36.85 21.92 -21.32
N GLU A 22 -36.78 20.89 -22.15
CA GLU A 22 -35.71 19.91 -22.29
C GLU A 22 -34.39 20.55 -22.76
N LEU A 23 -33.28 20.06 -22.21
CA LEU A 23 -32.09 19.68 -22.98
C LEU A 23 -31.16 18.81 -22.14
N ASN A 24 -31.15 17.53 -22.53
CA ASN A 24 -30.06 16.57 -22.55
C ASN A 24 -28.99 16.54 -21.45
N GLN A 25 -28.97 15.39 -20.78
CA GLN A 25 -27.82 14.49 -20.65
C GLN A 25 -26.43 15.14 -20.57
N GLY A 26 -25.91 15.20 -19.35
CA GLY A 26 -24.48 15.28 -19.04
C GLY A 26 -24.15 14.28 -17.94
N LEU A 27 -24.34 13.00 -18.24
CA LEU A 27 -23.77 11.90 -17.45
C LEU A 27 -22.26 11.85 -17.74
N SER A 28 -21.52 11.64 -16.65
CA SER A 28 -20.17 11.05 -16.60
C SER A 28 -19.08 11.69 -17.45
N GLU A 29 -18.27 12.54 -16.80
CA GLU A 29 -16.82 12.37 -16.85
C GLU A 29 -16.28 12.48 -15.42
N ALA A 30 -16.62 11.48 -14.58
CA ALA A 30 -15.62 11.05 -13.62
C ALA A 30 -14.48 10.53 -14.49
N GLY A 31 -13.47 11.37 -14.70
CA GLY A 31 -12.26 10.99 -15.41
C GLY A 31 -11.80 9.67 -14.82
N SER A 32 -11.96 8.60 -15.60
CA SER A 32 -11.31 7.33 -15.34
C SER A 32 -9.84 7.65 -15.42
N GLN A 33 -9.26 7.98 -14.27
CA GLN A 33 -7.84 7.82 -14.03
C GLN A 33 -7.63 6.34 -14.30
N ASN A 34 -7.19 6.04 -15.52
CA ASN A 34 -6.67 4.75 -15.90
C ASN A 34 -5.38 4.66 -15.09
N THR A 35 -5.50 4.34 -13.80
CA THR A 35 -4.37 4.08 -12.94
C THR A 35 -3.84 2.77 -13.47
N GLU A 36 -2.84 2.86 -14.35
CA GLU A 36 -2.07 1.70 -14.72
C GLU A 36 -1.58 1.08 -13.40
N HIS A 37 -1.73 -0.23 -13.29
CA HIS A 37 -1.29 -0.99 -12.14
C HIS A 37 -0.45 -2.16 -12.63
N ILE A 38 0.51 -2.58 -11.82
CA ILE A 38 1.35 -3.74 -12.08
C ILE A 38 0.75 -4.92 -11.31
N SER A 39 0.34 -5.97 -12.02
CA SER A 39 -0.06 -7.22 -11.38
C SER A 39 1.17 -8.01 -10.97
N TYR A 40 1.19 -8.46 -9.72
CA TYR A 40 2.17 -9.40 -9.20
C TYR A 40 1.45 -10.67 -8.75
N THR A 41 2.04 -11.83 -9.03
CA THR A 41 1.48 -13.14 -8.64
C THR A 41 2.58 -13.99 -8.05
N ASN A 42 2.36 -14.48 -6.83
CA ASN A 42 3.18 -15.52 -6.23
C ASN A 42 2.49 -16.87 -6.42
N SER A 43 2.88 -17.62 -7.45
CA SER A 43 2.26 -18.91 -7.78
C SER A 43 2.52 -19.98 -6.70
N THR A 44 3.62 -19.88 -5.96
CA THR A 44 3.95 -20.83 -4.89
C THR A 44 3.06 -20.68 -3.66
N LEU A 45 2.69 -19.44 -3.34
CA LEU A 45 1.86 -19.09 -2.17
C LEU A 45 0.39 -18.84 -2.53
N GLY A 46 0.04 -18.89 -3.82
CA GLY A 46 -1.33 -18.86 -4.31
C GLY A 46 -2.03 -17.50 -4.23
N PHE A 47 -1.28 -16.39 -4.15
CA PHE A 47 -1.86 -15.04 -4.08
C PHE A 47 -1.37 -14.11 -5.18
N SER A 48 -2.14 -13.05 -5.40
CA SER A 48 -1.79 -11.93 -6.27
C SER A 48 -1.94 -10.59 -5.55
N LEU A 49 -1.18 -9.61 -6.02
CA LEU A 49 -1.20 -8.21 -5.58
C LEU A 49 -1.35 -7.28 -6.79
N THR A 50 -1.85 -6.09 -6.52
CA THR A 50 -1.86 -4.95 -7.43
C THR A 50 -0.89 -3.90 -6.88
N ILE A 51 0.19 -3.67 -7.61
CA ILE A 51 1.24 -2.72 -7.25
C ILE A 51 0.96 -1.39 -8.00
N PRO A 52 0.93 -0.24 -7.31
CA PRO A 52 0.81 1.06 -7.96
C PRO A 52 1.87 1.27 -9.02
N ASN A 53 1.51 1.81 -10.19
CA ASN A 53 2.50 2.12 -11.23
C ASN A 53 3.47 3.23 -10.82
N THR A 54 3.16 4.00 -9.77
CA THR A 54 4.13 4.87 -9.10
C THR A 54 5.35 4.09 -8.60
N TRP A 55 5.25 2.78 -8.32
CA TRP A 55 6.39 1.98 -7.88
C TRP A 55 7.23 1.45 -9.03
N LYS A 56 6.76 1.57 -10.28
CA LYS A 56 7.45 1.02 -11.45
C LYS A 56 8.92 1.41 -11.46
N ASP A 57 9.79 0.42 -11.60
CA ASP A 57 11.25 0.54 -11.61
C ASP A 57 11.92 0.90 -10.26
N PHE A 58 11.15 1.08 -9.18
CA PHE A 58 11.64 1.45 -7.84
C PHE A 58 11.52 0.35 -6.78
N TYR A 59 11.21 -0.89 -7.18
CA TYR A 59 11.13 -2.00 -6.24
C TYR A 59 11.69 -3.30 -6.80
N THR A 60 12.06 -4.18 -5.87
CA THR A 60 12.21 -5.61 -6.14
C THR A 60 11.44 -6.42 -5.11
N ILE A 61 11.08 -7.64 -5.48
CA ILE A 61 10.42 -8.60 -4.60
C ILE A 61 11.35 -9.81 -4.48
N TYR A 62 11.68 -10.16 -3.25
CA TYR A 62 12.35 -11.41 -2.94
C TYR A 62 11.33 -12.42 -2.42
N GLU A 63 11.27 -13.59 -3.04
CA GLU A 63 10.37 -14.68 -2.62
C GLU A 63 11.13 -15.73 -1.82
N TRP A 64 10.51 -16.20 -0.76
CA TRP A 64 11.04 -17.26 0.11
C TRP A 64 9.91 -18.22 0.52
N ALA A 65 10.25 -19.29 1.23
CA ALA A 65 9.37 -20.44 1.41
C ALA A 65 7.99 -20.13 2.02
N ASP A 66 7.93 -19.15 2.93
CA ASP A 66 6.69 -18.78 3.63
C ASP A 66 6.28 -17.32 3.42
N GLY A 67 6.84 -16.63 2.43
CA GLY A 67 6.50 -15.23 2.19
C GLY A 67 7.30 -14.53 1.10
N ILE A 68 7.15 -13.22 1.07
CA ILE A 68 7.85 -12.31 0.18
C ILE A 68 8.28 -11.06 0.93
N ASP A 69 9.35 -10.43 0.44
CA ASP A 69 9.88 -9.17 0.95
C ASP A 69 9.91 -8.13 -0.17
N PHE A 70 9.39 -6.94 0.11
CA PHE A 70 9.47 -5.78 -0.77
C PHE A 70 10.69 -4.94 -0.39
N TYR A 71 11.49 -4.58 -1.40
CA TYR A 71 12.62 -3.68 -1.26
C TYR A 71 12.45 -2.49 -2.19
N PHE A 72 12.81 -1.30 -1.70
CA PHE A 72 12.96 -0.07 -2.48
C PHE A 72 14.32 -0.06 -3.17
N ILE A 73 14.35 0.30 -4.46
CA ILE A 73 15.57 0.53 -5.23
C ILE A 73 15.50 1.94 -5.81
N GLY A 74 16.51 2.75 -5.55
CA GLY A 74 16.62 4.11 -6.07
C GLY A 74 17.91 4.33 -6.85
N GLU A 75 18.27 5.60 -6.99
CA GLU A 75 19.44 6.03 -7.76
C GLU A 75 20.71 6.15 -6.91
N SER A 76 20.59 6.35 -5.60
CA SER A 76 21.73 6.46 -4.68
C SER A 76 22.44 5.13 -4.49
N ASP A 77 23.75 5.18 -4.23
CA ASP A 77 24.54 4.00 -3.87
C ASP A 77 23.97 3.36 -2.59
N ALA A 78 23.49 4.18 -1.66
CA ALA A 78 22.84 3.73 -0.43
C ALA A 78 21.57 2.91 -0.70
N SER A 79 20.77 3.25 -1.71
CA SER A 79 19.53 2.54 -2.01
C SER A 79 19.72 1.31 -2.89
N GLN A 80 20.83 1.20 -3.62
CA GLN A 80 21.12 0.02 -4.44
C GLN A 80 21.68 -1.16 -3.62
N GLY A 81 22.12 -0.87 -2.39
CA GLY A 81 22.77 -1.83 -1.52
C GLY A 81 24.19 -2.18 -2.01
N PHE A 82 24.91 -2.97 -1.21
CA PHE A 82 26.25 -3.41 -1.58
C PHE A 82 26.18 -4.62 -2.52
N ASP A 83 27.07 -4.69 -3.51
CA ASP A 83 27.13 -5.77 -4.52
C ASP A 83 27.21 -7.20 -3.95
N THR A 84 27.51 -7.35 -2.66
CA THR A 84 27.59 -8.64 -1.97
C THR A 84 26.26 -9.14 -1.39
N GLN A 85 25.17 -8.38 -1.50
CA GLN A 85 23.88 -8.78 -0.96
C GLN A 85 23.12 -9.69 -1.92
N LEU A 86 22.45 -10.71 -1.38
CA LEU A 86 21.59 -11.62 -2.13
C LEU A 86 20.40 -10.89 -2.78
N VAL A 87 19.98 -9.77 -2.20
CA VAL A 87 18.90 -8.91 -2.68
C VAL A 87 19.39 -7.47 -2.67
N LYS A 88 19.14 -6.75 -3.76
CA LYS A 88 19.41 -5.31 -3.86
C LYS A 88 18.24 -4.51 -3.31
N GLY A 89 18.52 -3.39 -2.67
CA GLY A 89 17.48 -2.47 -2.19
C GLY A 89 17.40 -2.32 -0.68
N LEU A 90 16.61 -1.33 -0.26
CA LEU A 90 16.29 -1.06 1.14
C LEU A 90 14.95 -1.72 1.48
N TYR A 91 14.93 -2.51 2.55
CA TYR A 91 13.72 -3.21 2.97
C TYR A 91 12.56 -2.25 3.26
N LEU A 92 11.36 -2.56 2.74
CA LEU A 92 10.11 -1.83 2.98
C LEU A 92 9.21 -2.58 3.94
N PHE A 93 8.74 -3.77 3.55
CA PHE A 93 7.86 -4.63 4.35
C PHE A 93 7.84 -6.05 3.77
N SER A 94 7.34 -6.99 4.55
CA SER A 94 7.12 -8.36 4.12
C SER A 94 5.64 -8.73 4.14
N ILE A 95 5.33 -9.79 3.42
CA ILE A 95 4.09 -10.56 3.54
C ILE A 95 4.48 -12.01 3.80
N GLY A 96 3.99 -12.61 4.87
CA GLY A 96 4.31 -14.02 5.19
C GLY A 96 3.18 -14.76 5.89
N LYS A 97 3.30 -16.09 5.91
CA LYS A 97 2.36 -16.98 6.60
C LYS A 97 2.41 -16.80 8.12
N GLU A 98 1.32 -17.19 8.78
CA GLU A 98 1.16 -17.14 10.24
C GLU A 98 2.28 -17.83 11.03
N ASN A 99 2.79 -18.98 10.55
CA ASN A 99 3.84 -19.73 11.24
C ASN A 99 5.13 -18.92 11.38
N TYR A 100 5.57 -18.26 10.30
CA TYR A 100 6.77 -17.42 10.34
C TYR A 100 6.62 -16.27 11.34
N VAL A 101 5.45 -15.62 11.34
CA VAL A 101 5.15 -14.51 12.27
C VAL A 101 5.13 -14.98 13.72
N GLN A 102 4.59 -16.17 13.99
CA GLN A 102 4.58 -16.74 15.35
C GLN A 102 5.98 -17.10 15.83
N GLU A 103 6.85 -17.61 14.95
CA GLU A 103 8.22 -18.01 15.29
C GLU A 103 9.17 -16.81 15.46
N ASN A 104 8.94 -15.71 14.75
CA ASN A 104 9.85 -14.57 14.68
C ASN A 104 9.28 -13.28 15.26
N GLY A 105 8.09 -13.31 15.87
CA GLY A 105 7.33 -12.11 16.26
C GLY A 105 8.09 -11.08 17.11
N ASP A 106 9.09 -11.50 17.89
CA ASP A 106 9.92 -10.61 18.70
C ASP A 106 10.82 -9.67 17.86
N PHE A 107 11.02 -9.97 16.57
CA PHE A 107 11.82 -9.17 15.63
C PHE A 107 10.96 -8.45 14.59
N LEU A 108 9.64 -8.51 14.73
CA LEU A 108 8.69 -7.97 13.76
C LEU A 108 7.87 -6.84 14.36
N ASP A 109 7.64 -5.81 13.56
CA ASP A 109 6.79 -4.67 13.88
C ASP A 109 5.59 -4.60 12.92
N GLY A 110 4.54 -3.87 13.34
CA GLY A 110 3.41 -3.54 12.46
C GLY A 110 2.62 -4.74 11.93
N ILE A 111 2.64 -5.87 12.65
CA ILE A 111 2.02 -7.12 12.23
C ILE A 111 0.51 -6.94 12.01
N THR A 112 0.04 -7.17 10.79
CA THR A 112 -1.37 -7.04 10.39
C THR A 112 -1.78 -8.21 9.51
N GLN A 113 -2.86 -8.91 9.86
CA GLN A 113 -3.41 -9.97 8.99
C GLN A 113 -4.02 -9.33 7.74
N ILE A 114 -3.62 -9.80 6.55
CA ILE A 114 -4.07 -9.25 5.26
C ILE A 114 -5.00 -10.18 4.48
N GLY A 115 -5.02 -11.49 4.79
CA GLY A 115 -5.90 -12.42 4.10
C GLY A 115 -5.65 -13.88 4.44
N THR A 116 -6.39 -14.76 3.75
CA THR A 116 -6.28 -16.21 3.88
C THR A 116 -6.31 -16.85 2.50
N ILE A 117 -5.35 -17.75 2.22
CA ILE A 117 -5.26 -18.52 0.97
C ILE A 117 -5.17 -19.99 1.34
N GLU A 118 -6.06 -20.82 0.80
CA GLU A 118 -6.08 -22.29 1.05
C GLU A 118 -6.05 -22.68 2.54
N GLY A 119 -6.64 -21.85 3.40
CA GLY A 119 -6.67 -22.07 4.86
C GLY A 119 -5.45 -21.54 5.62
N TYR A 120 -4.40 -21.07 4.93
CA TYR A 120 -3.26 -20.38 5.55
C TYR A 120 -3.54 -18.88 5.67
N LYS A 121 -3.33 -18.32 6.85
CA LYS A 121 -3.40 -16.87 7.07
C LYS A 121 -2.09 -16.21 6.66
N PHE A 122 -2.20 -15.04 6.05
CA PHE A 122 -1.09 -14.18 5.67
C PHE A 122 -1.13 -12.86 6.43
N TYR A 123 0.05 -12.36 6.73
CA TYR A 123 0.29 -11.15 7.51
C TYR A 123 1.28 -10.25 6.79
N SER A 124 1.08 -8.94 6.85
CA SER A 124 2.13 -7.96 6.57
C SER A 124 2.82 -7.55 7.86
N TYR A 125 4.12 -7.29 7.79
CA TYR A 125 4.93 -6.81 8.90
C TYR A 125 6.14 -6.05 8.38
N THR A 126 6.80 -5.32 9.27
CA THR A 126 8.12 -4.69 9.05
C THR A 126 9.14 -5.33 10.00
N GLY A 127 10.44 -5.17 9.72
CA GLY A 127 11.47 -5.45 10.72
C GLY A 127 11.59 -4.29 11.71
N THR A 128 12.31 -4.52 12.81
CA THR A 128 12.59 -3.49 13.83
C THR A 128 13.52 -2.39 13.33
N ASP A 129 14.41 -2.72 12.41
CA ASP A 129 15.43 -1.80 11.92
C ASP A 129 14.95 -1.02 10.70
N CYS A 130 15.10 0.30 10.75
CA CYS A 130 14.71 1.21 9.68
C CYS A 130 15.75 1.21 8.55
N SER A 131 15.63 0.30 7.59
CA SER A 131 16.53 0.24 6.43
C SER A 131 16.55 1.55 5.63
N MET A 132 15.39 2.19 5.42
CA MET A 132 15.29 3.46 4.69
C MET A 132 15.94 4.65 5.41
N CYS A 133 16.18 4.56 6.72
CA CYS A 133 16.75 5.67 7.49
C CYS A 133 18.18 6.01 7.06
N ILE A 134 18.88 5.09 6.39
CA ILE A 134 20.20 5.35 5.80
C ILE A 134 20.16 6.52 4.80
N LEU A 135 19.03 6.75 4.12
CA LEU A 135 18.85 7.84 3.16
C LEU A 135 18.84 9.23 3.82
N LYS A 136 18.77 9.28 5.16
CA LYS A 136 18.79 10.50 5.97
C LYS A 136 19.93 10.52 6.98
N ASP A 137 20.90 9.62 6.83
CA ASP A 137 22.05 9.60 7.72
C ASP A 137 23.02 10.75 7.40
N GLU A 138 22.97 11.79 8.23
CA GLU A 138 23.85 12.96 8.14
C GLU A 138 25.27 12.69 8.66
N THR A 139 25.53 11.52 9.27
CA THR A 139 26.84 11.19 9.85
C THR A 139 27.83 10.64 8.82
N MET A 140 27.35 10.29 7.63
CA MET A 140 28.15 9.73 6.55
C MET A 140 28.71 10.83 5.63
N ASP A 141 29.97 10.69 5.24
CA ASP A 141 30.67 11.65 4.37
C ASP A 141 30.37 11.35 2.89
N TYR A 142 29.19 11.77 2.44
CA TYR A 142 28.74 11.64 1.05
C TYR A 142 29.04 12.91 0.25
N SER A 143 29.31 12.72 -1.04
CA SER A 143 29.38 13.85 -1.98
C SER A 143 28.03 14.57 -2.07
N SER A 144 28.03 15.86 -2.41
CA SER A 144 26.76 16.59 -2.60
C SER A 144 25.87 16.01 -3.70
N GLU A 145 26.45 15.37 -4.72
CA GLU A 145 25.69 14.67 -5.75
C GLU A 145 24.96 13.46 -5.15
N GLU A 146 25.64 12.68 -4.33
CA GLU A 146 25.07 11.50 -3.69
C GLU A 146 23.99 11.88 -2.66
N LEU A 147 24.22 12.93 -1.87
CA LEU A 147 23.20 13.46 -0.96
C LEU A 147 21.93 13.90 -1.70
N ASN A 148 22.04 14.46 -2.91
CA ASN A 148 20.87 14.80 -3.71
C ASN A 148 20.11 13.55 -4.16
N LYS A 149 20.81 12.50 -4.60
CA LYS A 149 20.19 11.21 -4.96
C LYS A 149 19.50 10.57 -3.76
N MET A 150 20.15 10.53 -2.60
CA MET A 150 19.58 10.00 -1.35
C MET A 150 18.33 10.77 -0.92
N ASN A 151 18.30 12.10 -1.08
CA ASN A 151 17.12 12.91 -0.80
C ASN A 151 15.95 12.60 -1.75
N ASN A 152 16.22 12.47 -3.05
CA ASN A 152 15.20 12.08 -4.03
C ASN A 152 14.67 10.66 -3.74
N ASP A 153 15.57 9.73 -3.43
CA ASP A 153 15.25 8.37 -3.03
C ASP A 153 14.38 8.34 -1.78
N TRP A 154 14.69 9.17 -0.77
CA TRP A 154 13.87 9.29 0.42
C TRP A 154 12.46 9.77 0.11
N GLU A 155 12.30 10.83 -0.69
CA GLU A 155 10.99 11.32 -1.09
C GLU A 155 10.18 10.23 -1.80
N LYS A 156 10.85 9.45 -2.66
CA LYS A 156 10.23 8.32 -3.35
C LYS A 156 9.81 7.20 -2.40
N ALA A 157 10.70 6.82 -1.49
CA ALA A 157 10.45 5.78 -0.51
C ALA A 157 9.31 6.15 0.45
N VAL A 158 9.16 7.44 0.80
CA VAL A 158 8.01 7.98 1.56
C VAL A 158 6.71 7.83 0.78
N VAL A 159 6.68 8.15 -0.51
CA VAL A 159 5.50 7.93 -1.37
C VAL A 159 5.13 6.45 -1.37
N MET A 160 6.09 5.55 -1.62
CA MET A 160 5.84 4.11 -1.62
C MET A 160 5.32 3.62 -0.27
N SER A 161 5.91 4.09 0.83
CA SER A 161 5.45 3.74 2.19
C SER A 161 4.00 4.19 2.43
N SER A 162 3.61 5.36 1.93
CA SER A 162 2.22 5.85 2.04
C SER A 162 1.22 5.05 1.19
N GLU A 163 1.70 4.41 0.13
CA GLU A 163 0.91 3.59 -0.78
C GLU A 163 0.90 2.10 -0.38
N LYS A 164 1.65 1.71 0.66
CA LYS A 164 1.73 0.32 1.16
C LYS A 164 0.34 -0.29 1.38
N GLU A 165 -0.57 0.45 2.01
CA GLU A 165 -1.92 -0.05 2.30
C GLU A 165 -2.73 -0.32 1.02
N ILE A 166 -2.47 0.40 -0.07
CA ILE A 166 -3.10 0.13 -1.38
C ILE A 166 -2.65 -1.24 -1.87
N VAL A 167 -1.35 -1.55 -1.79
CA VAL A 167 -0.80 -2.87 -2.15
C VAL A 167 -1.43 -3.95 -1.28
N LEU A 168 -1.42 -3.79 0.05
CA LEU A 168 -1.92 -4.80 0.97
C LEU A 168 -3.43 -5.06 0.80
N SER A 169 -4.23 -4.01 0.58
CA SER A 169 -5.67 -4.13 0.36
C SER A 169 -6.04 -4.89 -0.91
N SER A 170 -5.09 -5.06 -1.84
CA SER A 170 -5.28 -5.79 -3.08
C SER A 170 -5.01 -7.30 -2.96
N PHE A 171 -4.56 -7.77 -1.79
CA PHE A 171 -4.24 -9.18 -1.54
C PHE A 171 -5.45 -10.08 -1.80
N ARG A 172 -5.27 -11.05 -2.71
CA ARG A 172 -6.35 -11.93 -3.18
C ARG A 172 -5.77 -13.25 -3.69
N VAL A 173 -6.64 -14.26 -3.80
CA VAL A 173 -6.31 -15.54 -4.43
C VAL A 173 -5.85 -15.30 -5.87
N ALA A 174 -4.74 -15.93 -6.26
CA ALA A 174 -4.26 -15.91 -7.63
C ALA A 174 -5.32 -16.53 -8.55
N GLN A 175 -5.59 -15.90 -9.69
CA GLN A 175 -6.42 -16.53 -10.72
C GLN A 175 -5.52 -17.49 -11.51
N GLU A 176 -6.01 -18.70 -11.77
CA GLU A 176 -5.39 -19.56 -12.77
C GLU A 176 -5.68 -18.95 -14.14
N ASP A 177 -4.63 -18.54 -14.87
CA ASP A 177 -4.72 -18.13 -16.27
C ASP A 177 -4.89 -19.33 -17.20
#